data_AF-K1QVR3-F1
#
_entry.id   AF-K1QVR3-F1
#
_cell.length_a   1.000
_cell.length_b   1.000
_cell.length_c   1.000
_cell.angle_alpha   90.00
_cell.angle_beta   90.00
_cell.angle_gamma   90.00
#
_symmetry.space_group_name_H-M   'P 1'
#
loop_
_entity.id
_entity.type
_entity.pdbx_description
1 polymer ?
#
loop_
_entity_poly.entity_id
_entity_poly.type
_entity_poly.pdbx_seq_one_letter_code
_entity_poly.pdbx_strand_id
1 'polypeptide(L)' 'MCFKDCVHDFTTRKISNAENSCSINCLEKYLKSTQRISTRFQEHHLQYTDDSPYKAMAGKS' A
#
# COMPACT_ATOMS: atom_id res chain seq x y z
N MET A 1 -5.13 -9.00 6.65
CA MET A 1 -3.78 -9.52 6.29
C MET A 1 -3.95 -10.97 5.92
N CYS A 2 -3.36 -11.38 4.79
CA CYS A 2 -3.90 -12.39 3.87
C CYS A 2 -4.54 -13.66 4.46
N PHE A 3 -3.97 -14.25 5.50
CA PHE A 3 -4.59 -15.41 6.17
C PHE A 3 -6.04 -15.15 6.59
N LYS A 4 -6.29 -14.02 7.26
CA LYS A 4 -7.64 -13.66 7.74
C LYS A 4 -8.63 -13.39 6.61
N ASP A 5 -8.12 -12.94 5.47
CA ASP A 5 -8.95 -12.51 4.33
C ASP A 5 -9.20 -13.65 3.33
N CYS A 6 -8.32 -14.65 3.31
CA CYS A 6 -8.30 -15.70 2.30
C CYS A 6 -8.42 -17.12 2.84
N VAL A 7 -8.16 -17.39 4.13
CA VAL A 7 -8.28 -18.73 4.72
C VAL A 7 -9.49 -18.76 5.62
N HIS A 8 -10.55 -19.41 5.15
CA HIS A 8 -11.85 -19.39 5.79
C HIS A 8 -12.55 -20.76 5.76
N ASP A 9 -12.06 -21.73 4.99
CA ASP A 9 -12.54 -23.09 4.97
C ASP A 9 -11.68 -23.99 5.87
N PHE A 10 -12.26 -24.43 6.99
CA PHE A 10 -11.60 -25.28 7.97
C PHE A 10 -12.16 -26.72 7.97
N THR A 11 -12.84 -27.13 6.89
CA THR A 11 -13.41 -28.48 6.78
C THR A 11 -12.36 -29.54 6.44
N THR A 12 -11.19 -29.14 5.94
CA THR A 12 -10.08 -30.05 5.61
C THR A 12 -8.75 -29.52 6.13
N ARG A 13 -7.74 -30.40 6.19
CA ARG A 13 -6.34 -30.01 6.51
C ARG A 13 -5.56 -29.47 5.29
N LYS A 14 -6.22 -29.31 4.14
CA LYS A 14 -5.61 -28.81 2.90
C LYS A 14 -6.16 -27.44 2.59
N ILE A 15 -5.29 -26.54 2.13
CA ILE A 15 -5.71 -25.24 1.59
C ILE A 15 -6.37 -25.49 0.24
N SER A 16 -7.57 -24.94 0.03
CA SER A 16 -8.25 -25.10 -1.26
C SER A 16 -7.54 -24.30 -2.36
N ASN A 17 -7.76 -24.67 -3.62
CA ASN A 17 -7.20 -23.91 -4.75
C ASN A 17 -7.65 -22.44 -4.73
N ALA A 18 -8.89 -22.17 -4.30
CA ALA A 18 -9.43 -20.82 -4.19
C ALA A 18 -8.70 -19.99 -3.12
N GLU A 19 -8.50 -20.56 -1.92
CA GLU A 19 -7.76 -19.89 -0.83
C GLU A 19 -6.30 -19.67 -1.19
N ASN A 20 -5.68 -20.60 -1.93
CA ASN A 20 -4.32 -20.47 -2.43
C ASN A 20 -4.21 -19.31 -3.45
N SER A 21 -5.07 -19.29 -4.47
CA SER A 21 -5.13 -18.19 -5.44
C SER A 21 -5.45 -16.84 -4.77
N CYS A 22 -6.37 -16.82 -3.79
CA CYS A 22 -6.65 -15.62 -3.01
C CYS A 22 -5.40 -15.12 -2.29
N SER A 23 -4.66 -16.01 -1.62
CA SER A 23 -3.47 -15.66 -0.84
C SER A 23 -2.37 -15.06 -1.71
N ILE A 24 -2.12 -15.63 -2.90
CA ILE A 24 -1.16 -15.08 -3.88
C ILE A 24 -1.59 -13.68 -4.34
N ASN A 25 -2.85 -13.53 -4.74
CA ASN A 25 -3.38 -12.24 -5.18
C ASN A 25 -3.38 -11.20 -4.05
N CYS A 26 -3.63 -11.61 -2.81
CA CYS A 26 -3.58 -10.75 -1.65
C CYS A 26 -2.17 -10.21 -1.42
N LEU A 27 -1.14 -11.07 -1.51
CA LEU A 27 0.24 -10.64 -1.38
C LEU A 27 0.62 -9.63 -2.46
N GLU A 28 0.29 -9.91 -3.72
CA GLU A 28 0.54 -8.96 -4.81
C GLU A 28 -0.16 -7.62 -4.59
N LYS A 29 -1.43 -7.64 -4.18
CA LYS A 29 -2.21 -6.44 -3.86
C LYS A 29 -1.55 -5.66 -2.74
N TYR A 30 -1.15 -6.34 -1.65
CA TYR A 30 -0.48 -5.70 -0.52
C TYR A 30 0.81 -5.00 -0.92
N LEU A 31 1.66 -5.65 -1.72
CA LEU A 31 2.91 -5.07 -2.20
C LEU A 31 2.65 -3.85 -3.10
N LYS A 32 1.75 -3.98 -4.09
CA LYS A 32 1.36 -2.88 -4.99
C LYS A 32 0.75 -1.70 -4.22
N SER A 33 -0.11 -1.97 -3.23
CA SER A 33 -0.70 -0.95 -2.36
C SER A 33 0.36 -0.26 -1.51
N THR A 34 1.29 -1.00 -0.91
CA THR A 34 2.38 -0.43 -0.11
C THR A 34 3.25 0.50 -0.96
N GLN A 35 3.61 0.08 -2.18
CA GLN A 35 4.36 0.92 -3.11
C GLN A 35 3.59 2.20 -3.47
N ARG A 36 2.30 2.07 -3.80
CA ARG A 36 1.45 3.23 -4.10
C ARG A 36 1.36 4.21 -2.93
N ILE A 37 1.17 3.71 -1.71
CA ILE A 37 1.13 4.53 -0.49
C ILE A 37 2.44 5.29 -0.33
N SER A 38 3.58 4.63 -0.49
CA SER A 38 4.91 5.27 -0.43
C SER A 38 5.02 6.42 -1.43
N THR A 39 4.65 6.19 -2.70
CA THR A 39 4.68 7.22 -3.74
C THR A 39 3.77 8.40 -3.40
N ARG A 40 2.52 8.14 -2.99
CA ARG A 40 1.59 9.23 -2.62
C ARG A 40 2.06 10.00 -1.40
N PHE A 41 2.64 9.32 -0.42
CA PHE A 41 3.19 9.97 0.76
C PHE A 41 4.34 10.92 0.39
N GLN A 42 5.23 10.50 -0.50
CA GLN A 42 6.30 11.36 -1.01
C GLN A 42 5.75 12.56 -1.80
N GLU A 43 4.74 12.35 -2.66
CA GLU A 43 4.07 13.43 -3.39
C GLU A 43 3.49 14.48 -2.43
N HIS A 44 2.78 14.05 -1.40
CA HIS A 44 2.22 14.95 -0.39
C HIS A 44 3.28 15.68 0.43
N HIS A 45 4.38 14.99 0.77
CA HIS A 45 5.50 15.63 1.44
C HIS A 45 6.09 16.75 0.58
N LEU A 46 6.31 16.50 -0.72
CA LEU A 46 6.81 17.51 -1.65
C LEU A 46 5.87 18.71 -1.74
N GLN A 47 4.57 18.48 -1.93
CA GLN A 47 3.55 19.54 -1.94
C GLN A 47 3.61 20.42 -0.69
N TYR A 48 3.61 19.80 0.50
CA TYR A 48 3.72 20.53 1.77
C TYR A 48 5.00 21.37 1.86
N THR A 49 6.14 20.84 1.39
CA THR A 49 7.40 21.59 1.41
C THR A 49 7.45 22.70 0.37
N ASP A 50 6.72 22.59 -0.75
CA ASP A 50 6.61 23.61 -1.78
C ASP A 50 5.69 24.75 -1.36
N ASP A 51 4.58 24.43 -0.70
CA ASP A 51 3.65 25.39 -0.12
C ASP A 51 4.20 26.06 1.16
N SER A 52 5.38 25.63 1.63
CA SER A 52 6.00 26.21 2.81
C SER A 52 6.29 27.70 2.59
N PRO A 53 5.78 28.60 3.45
CA PRO A 53 5.99 30.04 3.32
C PRO A 53 7.47 30.43 3.33
N TYR A 54 8.34 29.56 3.84
CA TYR A 54 9.80 29.73 3.82
C TYR A 54 10.40 29.68 2.40
N LYS A 55 9.86 28.86 1.48
CA LYS A 55 10.32 28.83 0.07
C LYS A 55 9.86 30.06 -0.71
N ALA A 56 8.67 30.60 -0.42
CA ALA A 56 8.16 31.82 -1.06
C ALA A 56 9.03 33.07 -0.77
N MET A 57 9.83 33.05 0.30
CA MET A 57 10.75 34.12 0.67
C MET A 57 12.14 34.00 0.01
N ALA A 58 12.54 32.81 -0.43
CA ALA A 58 13.86 32.55 -1.01
C ALA A 58 14.00 32.98 -2.49
N GLY A 59 12.89 33.31 -3.16
CA GLY A 59 12.87 33.76 -4.56
C GLY A 59 12.90 35.29 -4.76
N LYS A 60 13.04 36.09 -3.71
CA LYS A 60 13.21 37.55 -3.80
C LYS A 60 14.68 37.91 -3.58
N SER A 61 15.48 37.86 -4.64
CA SER A 61 16.77 38.55 -4.73
C SER A 61 16.91 39.19 -6.09
#